data_AF-A0A397AYG8-F1
#
_entry.id   AF-A0A397AYG8-F1
#
_cell.length_a   1.000
_cell.length_b   1.000
_cell.length_c   1.000
_cell.angle_alpha   90.00
_cell.angle_beta   90.00
_cell.angle_gamma   90.00
#
_symmetry.space_group_name_H-M   'P 1'
#
loop_
_entity.id
_entity.type
_entity.pdbx_description
1 polymer ?
#
loop_
_entity_poly.entity_id
_entity_poly.type
_entity_poly.pdbx_seq_one_letter_code
_entity_poly.pdbx_strand_id
1 'polypeptide(L)'
;MSNKAAAKKAALELLDLCKKDGVRLPTDAMNAMVQAGTMLNATRADGEYNLQAALAAMTEKFGATTPAVETKKRKAAAGDKVTKKEKDESVKEEDGDVDDDGGATSPAAKKKKNVAQATVAKNQALAEAFSDLAGFEFKKGDRFKGGSYSKVAKAIRDAEDELTSGKQAMKLKGVGKASATKIDEFLETGKIEKLEEYRAGNM
;
A
#
# COMPACT_ATOMS: atom_id res chain seq x y z
N MET A 1 29.07 -11.63 11.81
CA MET A 1 27.82 -11.90 11.07
C MET A 1 27.18 -10.56 10.75
N SER A 2 26.72 -10.31 9.51
CA SER A 2 26.12 -9.02 9.15
C SER A 2 24.85 -8.77 9.96
N ASN A 3 24.64 -7.54 10.44
CA ASN A 3 23.42 -7.12 11.16
C ASN A 3 22.14 -7.48 10.39
N LYS A 4 22.18 -7.44 9.05
CA LYS A 4 21.08 -7.86 8.17
C LYS A 4 20.75 -9.36 8.28
N ALA A 5 21.75 -10.22 8.49
CA ALA A 5 21.55 -11.66 8.65
C ALA A 5 20.96 -11.98 10.03
N ALA A 6 21.40 -11.28 11.08
CA ALA A 6 20.84 -11.40 12.43
C ALA A 6 19.37 -10.95 12.47
N ALA A 7 19.04 -9.83 11.82
CA ALA A 7 17.66 -9.34 11.69
C ALA A 7 16.74 -10.34 11.01
N LYS A 8 17.19 -10.92 9.89
CA LYS A 8 16.42 -11.91 9.13
C LYS A 8 16.19 -13.19 9.93
N LYS A 9 17.21 -13.65 10.67
CA LYS A 9 17.10 -14.82 11.53
C LYS A 9 16.10 -14.59 12.68
N ALA A 10 16.19 -13.46 13.36
CA ALA A 10 15.28 -13.08 14.44
C ALA A 10 13.82 -12.95 13.94
N ALA A 11 13.61 -12.38 12.75
CA ALA A 11 12.27 -12.28 12.15
C ALA A 11 11.66 -13.66 11.84
N LEU A 12 12.45 -14.61 11.36
CA LEU A 12 12.00 -15.98 11.11
C LEU A 12 11.66 -16.71 12.42
N GLU A 13 12.48 -16.56 13.46
CA GLU A 13 12.21 -17.13 14.78
C GLU A 13 10.94 -16.54 15.42
N LEU A 14 10.73 -15.23 15.29
CA LEU A 14 9.52 -14.58 15.79
C LEU A 14 8.26 -15.10 15.08
N LEU A 15 8.29 -15.27 13.76
CA LEU A 15 7.17 -15.82 13.01
C LEU A 15 6.85 -17.26 13.40
N ASP A 16 7.86 -18.07 13.70
CA ASP A 16 7.70 -19.44 14.17
C ASP A 16 7.03 -19.48 15.56
N LEU A 17 7.42 -18.58 16.46
CA LEU A 17 6.79 -18.42 17.77
C LEU A 17 5.35 -17.92 17.64
N CYS A 18 5.08 -16.94 16.78
CA CYS A 18 3.72 -16.46 16.52
C CYS A 18 2.79 -17.56 15.96
N LYS A 19 3.32 -18.51 15.17
CA LYS A 19 2.57 -19.70 14.72
C LYS A 19 2.27 -20.65 15.87
N LYS A 20 3.21 -20.83 16.81
CA LYS A 20 3.03 -21.68 18.01
C LYS A 20 2.03 -21.09 18.99
N ASP A 21 2.05 -19.78 19.20
CA ASP A 21 1.14 -19.04 20.09
C ASP A 21 -0.24 -18.74 19.45
N GLY A 22 -0.47 -19.13 18.20
CA GLY A 22 -1.76 -18.95 17.54
C GLY A 22 -2.10 -17.48 17.23
N VAL A 23 -1.09 -16.65 17.03
CA VAL A 23 -1.22 -15.25 16.61
C VAL A 23 -1.72 -15.20 15.16
N ARG A 24 -2.68 -14.33 14.88
CA ARG A 24 -3.27 -14.18 13.54
C ARG A 24 -2.32 -13.46 12.56
N LEU A 25 -1.33 -14.19 12.05
CA LEU A 25 -0.38 -13.63 11.09
C LEU A 25 -1.03 -13.32 9.73
N PRO A 26 -0.55 -12.30 9.00
CA PRO A 26 -0.95 -12.07 7.61
C PRO A 26 -0.73 -13.31 6.74
N THR A 27 -1.65 -13.58 5.81
CA THR A 27 -1.56 -14.73 4.88
C THR A 27 -0.32 -14.67 3.98
N ASP A 28 0.22 -13.47 3.77
CA ASP A 28 1.40 -13.25 2.95
C ASP A 28 2.70 -13.35 3.79
N ALA A 29 3.60 -14.22 3.36
CA ALA A 29 4.85 -14.52 4.09
C ALA A 29 5.84 -13.34 4.08
N MET A 30 5.87 -12.54 3.01
CA MET A 30 6.71 -11.34 2.92
C MET A 30 6.18 -10.25 3.85
N ASN A 31 4.87 -10.00 3.84
CA ASN A 31 4.25 -9.02 4.73
C ASN A 31 4.41 -9.42 6.22
N ALA A 32 4.25 -10.71 6.54
CA ALA A 32 4.50 -11.21 7.89
C ALA A 32 5.97 -10.99 8.32
N MET A 33 6.93 -11.22 7.42
CA MET A 33 8.36 -10.97 7.69
C MET A 33 8.68 -9.49 7.87
N VAL A 34 8.12 -8.62 7.04
CA VAL A 34 8.30 -7.16 7.15
C VAL A 34 7.77 -6.67 8.50
N GLN A 35 6.56 -7.10 8.87
CA GLN A 35 5.97 -6.73 10.15
C GLN A 35 6.76 -7.29 11.33
N ALA A 36 7.23 -8.54 11.26
CA ALA A 36 8.11 -9.13 12.28
C ALA A 36 9.40 -8.30 12.44
N GLY A 37 10.02 -7.90 11.33
CA GLY A 37 11.19 -7.03 11.32
C GLY A 37 10.92 -5.67 11.96
N THR A 38 9.79 -5.04 11.64
CA THR A 38 9.39 -3.76 12.24
C THR A 38 9.21 -3.87 13.75
N MET A 39 8.55 -4.95 14.22
CA MET A 39 8.33 -5.17 15.65
C MET A 39 9.63 -5.46 16.40
N LEU A 40 10.51 -6.28 15.82
CA LEU A 40 11.83 -6.58 16.40
C LEU A 40 12.72 -5.34 16.48
N ASN A 41 12.60 -4.42 15.53
CA ASN A 41 13.34 -3.16 15.57
C ASN A 41 12.76 -2.20 16.62
N ALA A 42 11.44 -2.23 16.83
CA ALA A 42 10.77 -1.42 17.86
C ALA A 42 11.04 -1.94 19.29
N THR A 43 11.28 -3.24 19.46
CA THR A 43 11.57 -3.86 20.76
C THR A 43 13.06 -4.10 21.01
N ARG A 44 13.93 -3.52 20.19
CA ARG A 44 15.38 -3.65 20.32
C ARG A 44 15.88 -2.89 21.54
N ALA A 45 16.45 -3.60 22.51
CA ALA A 45 17.15 -3.03 23.66
C ALA A 45 18.62 -3.45 23.59
N ASP A 46 19.53 -2.50 23.81
CA ASP A 46 20.99 -2.75 23.88
C ASP A 46 21.60 -3.49 22.67
N GLY A 47 21.02 -3.31 21.48
CA GLY A 47 21.49 -3.94 20.24
C GLY A 47 21.07 -5.40 20.05
N GLU A 48 20.33 -5.97 21.00
CA GLU A 48 19.77 -7.33 20.91
C GLU A 48 18.28 -7.32 20.55
N TYR A 49 17.88 -8.30 19.73
CA TYR A 49 16.50 -8.48 19.32
C TYR A 49 15.70 -9.17 20.41
N ASN A 50 14.73 -8.46 21.02
CA ASN A 50 13.87 -9.05 22.02
C ASN A 50 12.65 -9.73 21.37
N LEU A 51 12.77 -11.04 21.13
CA LEU A 51 11.74 -11.88 20.50
C LEU A 51 10.45 -11.92 21.32
N GLN A 52 10.55 -11.93 22.65
CA GLN A 52 9.40 -12.07 23.55
C GLN A 52 8.56 -10.78 23.60
N ALA A 53 9.23 -9.62 23.67
CA ALA A 53 8.55 -8.33 23.55
C ALA A 53 7.93 -8.15 22.15
N ALA A 54 8.61 -8.60 21.10
CA ALA A 54 8.08 -8.53 19.74
C ALA A 54 6.86 -9.44 19.53
N LEU A 55 6.85 -10.63 20.16
CA LEU A 55 5.71 -11.54 20.16
C LEU A 55 4.50 -10.91 20.87
N ALA A 56 4.72 -10.28 22.02
CA ALA A 56 3.66 -9.55 22.72
C ALA A 56 3.09 -8.43 21.83
N ALA A 57 3.94 -7.66 21.16
CA ALA A 57 3.52 -6.61 20.23
C ALA A 57 2.76 -7.17 19.01
N MET A 58 3.17 -8.32 18.47
CA MET A 58 2.46 -9.00 17.38
C MET A 58 1.10 -9.53 17.85
N THR A 59 1.04 -10.08 19.05
CA THR A 59 -0.21 -10.54 19.66
C THR A 59 -1.18 -9.38 19.87
N GLU A 60 -0.68 -8.21 20.30
CA GLU A 60 -1.48 -6.99 20.44
C GLU A 60 -2.01 -6.48 19.09
N LYS A 61 -1.17 -6.46 18.04
CA LYS A 61 -1.59 -5.99 16.71
C LYS A 61 -2.53 -6.93 15.97
N PHE A 62 -2.36 -8.25 16.11
CA PHE A 62 -3.06 -9.23 15.29
C PHE A 62 -4.15 -10.00 16.04
N GLY A 63 -4.10 -10.02 17.36
CA GLY A 63 -4.98 -10.82 18.20
C GLY A 63 -4.59 -12.30 18.17
N ALA A 64 -4.79 -12.96 19.31
CA ALA A 64 -4.69 -14.42 19.43
C ALA A 64 -6.04 -15.07 19.10
N THR A 65 -6.01 -16.29 18.57
CA THR A 65 -7.23 -17.09 18.30
C THR A 65 -7.77 -17.89 19.50
N THR A 66 -7.36 -17.54 20.75
CA THR A 66 -7.87 -17.92 22.11
C THR A 66 -7.75 -19.39 22.59
N PRO A 67 -7.83 -19.74 23.93
CA PRO A 67 -7.64 -18.97 25.18
C PRO A 67 -6.63 -19.58 26.24
N ALA A 68 -6.22 -18.74 27.22
CA ALA A 68 -5.60 -19.02 28.56
C ALA A 68 -4.08 -19.41 28.61
N VAL A 69 -3.19 -18.86 29.45
CA VAL A 69 -3.27 -18.40 30.87
C VAL A 69 -2.27 -17.26 31.21
N GLU A 70 -2.78 -16.21 31.89
CA GLU A 70 -2.29 -15.42 33.06
C GLU A 70 -0.77 -15.40 33.41
N THR A 71 -0.11 -14.23 33.57
CA THR A 71 -0.16 -13.42 34.82
C THR A 71 0.14 -11.90 34.67
N LYS A 72 -0.79 -11.08 35.17
CA LYS A 72 -0.67 -9.97 36.18
C LYS A 72 0.61 -9.10 36.17
N LYS A 73 0.63 -7.77 36.35
CA LYS A 73 -0.32 -6.70 36.75
C LYS A 73 0.55 -5.43 36.88
N ARG A 74 0.11 -4.27 36.40
CA ARG A 74 -0.23 -3.09 37.24
C ARG A 74 -0.83 -1.96 36.40
N LYS A 75 -1.71 -1.24 37.10
CA LYS A 75 -2.81 -0.36 36.69
C LYS A 75 -2.59 1.00 37.37
N ALA A 76 -2.87 2.10 36.69
CA ALA A 76 -3.48 3.34 37.21
C ALA A 76 -3.65 4.29 36.01
N ALA A 77 -4.87 4.65 35.54
CA ALA A 77 -5.77 5.67 36.10
C ALA A 77 -5.09 7.05 36.17
N ALA A 78 -5.60 8.17 35.67
CA ALA A 78 -6.91 8.60 35.19
C ALA A 78 -6.73 9.91 34.41
N GLY A 79 -7.78 10.43 33.75
CA GLY A 79 -7.90 11.88 33.55
C GLY A 79 -8.34 12.34 32.16
N ASP A 80 -9.64 12.58 32.05
CA ASP A 80 -10.37 13.32 31.02
C ASP A 80 -9.85 14.76 30.80
N LYS A 81 -9.56 15.16 29.55
CA LYS A 81 -10.04 16.43 28.96
C LYS A 81 -9.64 16.61 27.49
N VAL A 82 -10.67 16.87 26.70
CA VAL A 82 -10.69 17.38 25.33
C VAL A 82 -9.99 18.75 25.24
N THR A 83 -9.15 18.98 24.22
CA THR A 83 -9.35 20.03 23.16
C THR A 83 -8.17 20.12 22.17
N LYS A 84 -8.53 20.03 20.88
CA LYS A 84 -8.04 20.79 19.69
C LYS A 84 -6.53 20.85 19.35
N LYS A 85 -6.26 20.39 18.10
CA LYS A 85 -5.59 21.07 16.96
C LYS A 85 -4.20 21.68 17.26
N GLU A 86 -3.13 21.38 16.54
CA GLU A 86 -2.90 21.22 15.10
C GLU A 86 -1.60 20.42 14.86
N LYS A 87 -1.46 19.87 13.64
CA LYS A 87 -0.23 19.64 12.83
C LYS A 87 1.02 19.15 13.57
N ASP A 88 1.64 18.04 13.18
CA ASP A 88 2.44 18.02 11.96
C ASP A 88 2.90 16.59 11.61
N GLU A 89 2.92 16.31 10.31
CA GLU A 89 3.69 15.29 9.58
C GLU A 89 3.71 13.83 10.09
N SER A 90 2.69 13.07 9.67
CA SER A 90 2.85 11.63 9.41
C SER A 90 3.13 11.41 7.93
N VAL A 91 4.40 11.42 7.55
CA VAL A 91 4.85 10.85 6.28
C VAL A 91 5.08 9.36 6.54
N LYS A 92 4.02 8.57 6.31
CA LYS A 92 4.14 7.12 6.25
C LYS A 92 4.53 6.76 4.83
N GLU A 93 5.82 6.61 4.62
CA GLU A 93 6.40 5.97 3.44
C GLU A 93 5.89 4.52 3.40
N GLU A 94 4.97 4.21 2.49
CA GLU A 94 4.72 2.84 2.07
C GLU A 94 5.49 2.62 0.77
N ASP A 95 6.68 2.06 0.97
CA ASP A 95 7.49 1.38 -0.02
C ASP A 95 6.66 0.26 -0.65
N GLY A 96 5.99 0.62 -1.75
CA GLY A 96 5.33 -0.33 -2.63
C GLY A 96 6.40 -1.03 -3.46
N ASP A 97 6.83 -2.18 -2.97
CA ASP A 97 7.59 -3.20 -3.70
C ASP A 97 7.10 -3.26 -5.16
N VAL A 98 8.00 -2.88 -6.06
CA VAL A 98 7.84 -2.98 -7.50
C VAL A 98 8.14 -4.43 -7.83
N ASP A 99 7.08 -5.22 -8.02
CA ASP A 99 7.15 -6.45 -8.81
C ASP A 99 7.67 -6.07 -10.21
N ASP A 100 8.98 -6.17 -10.36
CA ASP A 100 9.70 -6.26 -11.63
C ASP A 100 9.42 -7.65 -12.23
N ASP A 101 8.21 -7.82 -12.80
CA ASP A 101 7.95 -8.87 -13.78
C ASP A 101 8.19 -8.25 -15.16
N GLY A 102 9.42 -8.43 -15.63
CA GLY A 102 9.93 -7.86 -16.87
C GLY A 102 9.29 -8.47 -18.13
N GLY A 103 8.98 -7.59 -19.07
CA GLY A 103 8.81 -7.89 -20.49
C GLY A 103 8.44 -6.60 -21.23
N ALA A 104 9.22 -6.01 -22.13
CA ALA A 104 10.43 -6.43 -22.81
C ALA A 104 11.25 -5.19 -23.22
N THR A 105 12.51 -5.45 -23.54
CA THR A 105 13.55 -4.51 -23.94
C THR A 105 13.38 -3.97 -25.38
N SER A 106 13.66 -2.67 -25.53
CA SER A 106 14.27 -1.98 -26.70
C SER A 106 13.47 -1.88 -28.03
N PRO A 107 13.96 -1.13 -29.05
CA PRO A 107 14.02 0.33 -29.19
C PRO A 107 13.25 0.86 -30.43
N ALA A 108 13.15 2.19 -30.57
CA ALA A 108 12.73 2.99 -31.74
C ALA A 108 12.19 2.27 -33.01
N ALA A 109 10.91 2.43 -33.32
CA ALA A 109 10.41 2.66 -34.69
C ALA A 109 8.90 2.95 -34.69
N LYS A 110 8.51 4.00 -35.41
CA LYS A 110 7.14 4.43 -35.69
C LYS A 110 6.27 3.24 -36.16
N LYS A 111 5.19 2.90 -35.44
CA LYS A 111 4.01 2.19 -35.99
C LYS A 111 2.81 2.29 -35.02
N LYS A 112 1.66 2.64 -35.61
CA LYS A 112 0.32 2.92 -35.08
C LYS A 112 0.04 2.23 -33.72
N LYS A 113 -0.16 3.03 -32.66
CA LYS A 113 -0.56 2.55 -31.32
C LYS A 113 -1.91 1.84 -31.45
N ASN A 114 -1.92 0.52 -31.45
CA ASN A 114 -3.09 -0.23 -31.00
C ASN A 114 -3.18 0.03 -29.51
N VAL A 115 -4.05 0.98 -29.13
CA VAL A 115 -4.36 1.28 -27.75
C VAL A 115 -4.89 -0.03 -27.16
N ALA A 116 -4.27 -0.54 -26.09
CA ALA A 116 -4.81 -1.69 -25.38
C ALA A 116 -6.28 -1.36 -25.05
N GLN A 117 -7.19 -2.04 -25.72
CA GLN A 117 -8.61 -1.79 -25.63
C GLN A 117 -9.03 -2.35 -24.27
N ALA A 118 -9.54 -1.48 -23.40
CA ALA A 118 -10.18 -1.87 -22.16
C ALA A 118 -11.31 -2.83 -22.50
N THR A 119 -11.51 -3.82 -21.63
CA THR A 119 -12.57 -4.82 -21.78
C THR A 119 -13.93 -4.15 -21.96
N VAL A 120 -14.12 -2.98 -21.35
CA VAL A 120 -15.30 -2.12 -21.52
C VAL A 120 -14.92 -0.80 -22.19
N ALA A 121 -15.55 -0.49 -23.33
CA ALA A 121 -15.27 0.72 -24.11
C ALA A 121 -15.48 2.03 -23.32
N LYS A 122 -16.40 2.06 -22.35
CA LYS A 122 -16.63 3.22 -21.49
C LYS A 122 -15.51 3.44 -20.47
N ASN A 123 -14.84 2.37 -20.04
CA ASN A 123 -13.69 2.44 -19.14
C ASN A 123 -12.42 2.91 -19.89
N GLN A 124 -12.42 2.89 -21.24
CA GLN A 124 -11.27 3.29 -22.06
C GLN A 124 -10.81 4.72 -21.75
N ALA A 125 -11.74 5.68 -21.78
CA ALA A 125 -11.42 7.09 -21.57
C ALA A 125 -10.85 7.33 -20.16
N LEU A 126 -11.41 6.65 -19.16
CA LEU A 126 -10.93 6.69 -17.79
C LEU A 126 -9.52 6.08 -17.68
N ALA A 127 -9.29 4.90 -18.26
CA ALA A 127 -7.98 4.25 -18.27
C ALA A 127 -6.90 5.09 -18.96
N GLU A 128 -7.25 5.75 -20.07
CA GLU A 128 -6.37 6.67 -20.79
C GLU A 128 -6.05 7.90 -19.93
N ALA A 129 -7.05 8.50 -19.30
CA ALA A 129 -6.85 9.62 -18.38
C ALA A 129 -5.87 9.24 -17.25
N PHE A 130 -6.08 8.12 -16.57
CA PHE A 130 -5.15 7.67 -15.52
C PHE A 130 -3.74 7.32 -16.05
N SER A 131 -3.63 6.84 -17.29
CA SER A 131 -2.34 6.57 -17.92
C SER A 131 -1.56 7.85 -18.24
N ASP A 132 -2.24 8.86 -18.75
CA ASP A 132 -1.67 10.18 -18.98
C ASP A 132 -1.20 10.78 -17.65
N LEU A 133 -2.05 10.73 -16.62
CA LEU A 133 -1.74 11.23 -15.27
C LEU A 133 -0.50 10.53 -14.69
N ALA A 134 -0.40 9.21 -14.84
CA ALA A 134 0.79 8.47 -14.45
C ALA A 134 2.05 8.98 -15.16
N GLY A 135 1.97 9.20 -16.48
CA GLY A 135 3.07 9.74 -17.27
C GLY A 135 3.53 11.14 -16.84
N PHE A 136 2.60 12.00 -16.43
CA PHE A 136 2.93 13.32 -15.88
C PHE A 136 3.63 13.23 -14.53
N GLU A 137 3.13 12.39 -13.62
CA GLU A 137 3.73 12.19 -12.30
C GLU A 137 5.15 11.59 -12.40
N PHE A 138 5.37 10.67 -13.35
CA PHE A 138 6.72 10.19 -13.65
C PHE A 138 7.66 11.29 -14.16
N LYS A 139 7.18 12.19 -15.02
CA LYS A 139 7.97 13.35 -15.50
C LYS A 139 8.29 14.33 -14.38
N LYS A 140 7.37 14.49 -13.42
CA LYS A 140 7.56 15.31 -12.22
C LYS A 140 8.58 14.71 -11.22
N GLY A 141 8.96 13.44 -11.41
CA GLY A 141 9.86 12.71 -10.51
C GLY A 141 9.13 11.93 -9.42
N ASP A 142 7.80 11.98 -9.39
CA ASP A 142 6.95 11.39 -8.37
C ASP A 142 6.61 9.92 -8.70
N ARG A 143 7.63 9.05 -8.57
CA ARG A 143 7.57 7.63 -8.99
C ARG A 143 6.48 6.83 -8.26
N PHE A 144 6.23 7.12 -6.98
CA PHE A 144 5.22 6.45 -6.17
C PHE A 144 3.80 6.75 -6.67
N LYS A 145 3.51 8.02 -6.96
CA LYS A 145 2.21 8.44 -7.52
C LYS A 145 2.05 7.95 -8.95
N GLY A 146 3.07 8.10 -9.79
CA GLY A 146 3.07 7.58 -11.16
C GLY A 146 2.80 6.08 -11.21
N GLY A 147 3.47 5.30 -10.36
CA GLY A 147 3.24 3.85 -10.24
C GLY A 147 1.83 3.51 -9.77
N SER A 148 1.30 4.27 -8.81
CA SER A 148 -0.08 4.10 -8.33
C SER A 148 -1.11 4.36 -9.43
N TYR A 149 -0.99 5.46 -10.17
CA TYR A 149 -1.90 5.77 -11.27
C TYR A 149 -1.76 4.80 -12.43
N SER A 150 -0.56 4.28 -12.69
CA SER A 150 -0.34 3.22 -13.68
C SER A 150 -1.06 1.92 -13.31
N LYS A 151 -0.97 1.50 -12.04
CA LYS A 151 -1.71 0.34 -11.51
C LYS A 151 -3.22 0.55 -11.63
N VAL A 152 -3.72 1.74 -11.30
CA VAL A 152 -5.14 2.11 -11.46
C VAL A 152 -5.58 2.02 -12.91
N ALA A 153 -4.81 2.60 -13.84
CA ALA A 153 -5.11 2.54 -15.27
C ALA A 153 -5.18 1.10 -15.78
N LYS A 154 -4.26 0.24 -15.35
CA LYS A 154 -4.27 -1.19 -15.69
C LYS A 154 -5.51 -1.89 -15.13
N ALA A 155 -5.82 -1.68 -13.84
CA ALA A 155 -7.00 -2.25 -13.21
C ALA A 155 -8.31 -1.85 -13.89
N ILE A 156 -8.42 -0.60 -14.37
CA ILE A 156 -9.59 -0.10 -15.11
C ILE A 156 -9.69 -0.74 -16.50
N ARG A 157 -8.56 -1.01 -17.17
CA ARG A 157 -8.55 -1.72 -18.46
C ARG A 157 -8.98 -3.17 -18.33
N ASP A 158 -8.47 -3.84 -17.29
CA ASP A 158 -8.75 -5.25 -17.02
C ASP A 158 -10.14 -5.46 -16.41
N ALA A 159 -10.82 -4.40 -15.97
CA ALA A 159 -12.17 -4.48 -15.43
C ALA A 159 -13.18 -4.94 -16.50
N GLU A 160 -13.81 -6.08 -16.23
CA GLU A 160 -14.87 -6.67 -17.07
C GLU A 160 -16.19 -5.90 -16.98
N ASP A 161 -16.41 -5.16 -15.89
CA ASP A 161 -17.60 -4.35 -15.64
C ASP A 161 -17.38 -2.86 -15.93
N GLU A 162 -18.43 -2.18 -16.38
CA GLU A 162 -18.46 -0.72 -16.52
C GLU A 162 -18.33 -0.04 -15.16
N LEU A 163 -17.35 0.85 -15.01
CA LEU A 163 -17.18 1.65 -13.81
C LEU A 163 -18.17 2.82 -13.81
N THR A 164 -19.22 2.66 -13.01
CA THR A 164 -20.26 3.69 -12.80
C THR A 164 -20.06 4.50 -11.52
N SER A 165 -19.15 4.08 -10.65
CA SER A 165 -18.76 4.81 -9.45
C SER A 165 -17.34 4.45 -8.99
N GLY A 166 -16.71 5.37 -8.27
CA GLY A 166 -15.46 5.19 -7.56
C GLY A 166 -15.54 4.07 -6.53
N LYS A 167 -16.71 3.83 -5.91
CA LYS A 167 -16.91 2.67 -5.01
C LYS A 167 -16.73 1.34 -5.74
N GLN A 168 -17.20 1.23 -6.97
CA GLN A 168 -16.98 0.04 -7.79
C GLN A 168 -15.52 -0.07 -8.18
N ALA A 169 -14.87 1.06 -8.49
CA ALA A 169 -13.45 1.08 -8.78
C ALA A 169 -12.60 0.63 -7.58
N MET A 170 -12.96 0.98 -6.34
CA MET A 170 -12.26 0.51 -5.13
C MET A 170 -12.26 -1.00 -4.93
N LYS A 171 -13.18 -1.74 -5.57
CA LYS A 171 -13.18 -3.21 -5.55
C LYS A 171 -12.04 -3.79 -6.40
N LEU A 172 -11.53 -3.02 -7.36
CA LEU A 172 -10.43 -3.43 -8.22
C LEU A 172 -9.10 -3.35 -7.46
N LYS A 173 -8.28 -4.39 -7.61
CA LYS A 173 -6.97 -4.46 -6.97
C LYS A 173 -6.07 -3.34 -7.50
N GLY A 174 -5.58 -2.48 -6.60
CA GLY A 174 -4.72 -1.33 -6.94
C GLY A 174 -5.45 0.01 -7.02
N VAL A 175 -6.77 0.05 -6.84
CA VAL A 175 -7.52 1.31 -6.76
C VAL A 175 -7.75 1.71 -5.30
N GLY A 176 -7.02 2.73 -4.86
CA GLY A 176 -7.19 3.32 -3.52
C GLY A 176 -8.30 4.38 -3.47
N LYS A 177 -8.66 4.80 -2.25
CA LYS A 177 -9.68 5.83 -2.00
C LYS A 177 -9.43 7.14 -2.76
N ALA A 178 -8.16 7.57 -2.82
CA ALA A 178 -7.76 8.80 -3.53
C ALA A 178 -7.89 8.71 -5.06
N SER A 179 -7.81 7.50 -5.62
CA SER A 179 -8.04 7.26 -7.04
C SER A 179 -9.53 7.13 -7.32
N ALA A 180 -10.26 6.45 -6.45
CA ALA A 180 -11.71 6.34 -6.51
C ALA A 180 -12.41 7.70 -6.51
N THR A 181 -11.98 8.64 -5.66
CA THR A 181 -12.52 10.02 -5.68
C THR A 181 -12.32 10.71 -7.02
N LYS A 182 -11.15 10.52 -7.67
CA LYS A 182 -10.91 11.09 -9.02
C LYS A 182 -11.72 10.38 -10.10
N ILE A 183 -12.03 9.10 -9.91
CA ILE A 183 -12.91 8.35 -10.81
C ILE A 183 -14.33 8.89 -10.69
N ASP A 184 -14.84 9.10 -9.47
CA ASP A 184 -16.13 9.75 -9.24
C ASP A 184 -16.17 11.14 -9.89
N GLU A 185 -15.12 11.96 -9.69
CA GLU A 185 -15.00 13.28 -10.33
C GLU A 185 -15.04 13.21 -11.86
N PHE A 186 -14.31 12.26 -12.46
CA PHE A 186 -14.34 12.06 -13.91
C PHE A 186 -15.71 11.58 -14.42
N LEU A 187 -16.44 10.78 -13.64
CA LEU A 187 -17.77 10.32 -14.01
C LEU A 187 -18.82 11.43 -13.87
N GLU A 188 -18.67 12.34 -12.89
CA GLU A 188 -19.57 13.48 -12.68
C GLU A 188 -19.30 14.64 -13.65
N THR A 189 -18.02 14.97 -13.87
CA THR A 189 -17.60 16.17 -14.63
C THR A 189 -17.08 15.86 -16.03
N GLY A 190 -16.78 14.59 -16.33
CA GLY A 190 -16.14 14.15 -17.58
C GLY A 190 -14.65 14.46 -17.66
N LYS A 191 -14.03 15.00 -16.59
CA LYS A 191 -12.64 15.45 -16.56
C LYS A 191 -11.99 15.17 -15.21
N ILE A 192 -10.66 15.11 -15.19
CA ILE A 192 -9.89 15.09 -13.94
C ILE A 192 -9.18 16.45 -13.87
N GLU A 193 -9.51 17.29 -12.87
CA GLU A 193 -8.96 18.65 -12.76
C GLU A 193 -7.43 18.63 -12.77
N LYS A 194 -6.83 17.72 -12.00
CA LYS A 194 -5.37 17.53 -11.95
C LYS A 194 -4.76 17.21 -13.31
N LEU A 195 -5.46 16.45 -14.14
CA LEU A 195 -4.96 16.08 -15.45
C LEU A 195 -5.00 17.27 -16.40
N GLU A 196 -6.07 18.08 -16.33
CA GLU A 196 -6.17 19.32 -17.10
C GLU A 196 -5.10 20.33 -16.65
N GLU A 197 -4.81 20.41 -15.35
CA GLU A 197 -3.71 21.23 -14.80
C GLU A 197 -2.34 20.81 -15.35
N TYR A 198 -2.07 19.50 -15.39
CA TYR A 198 -0.85 18.97 -15.99
C TYR A 198 -0.79 19.19 -17.51
N ARG A 199 -1.93 19.14 -18.21
CA ARG A 199 -2.02 19.47 -19.64
C ARG A 199 -1.84 20.97 -19.91
N ALA A 200 -2.25 21.83 -19.00
CA ALA A 200 -2.09 23.28 -19.08
C ALA A 200 -0.63 23.74 -18.86
N GLY A 201 0.27 22.84 -18.46
CA GLY A 201 1.70 23.14 -18.30
C GLY A 201 2.10 23.59 -16.90
N ASN A 202 1.22 23.47 -15.90
CA ASN A 202 1.55 23.68 -14.49
C ASN A 202 2.26 22.43 -13.93
N MET A 203 3.53 22.23 -14.34
CA MET A 203 4.37 21.10 -13.93
C MET A 203 5.08 21.33 -12.59
#